data_AF-A0A8R2JLD5-F1
#
_entry.id   AF-A0A8R2JLD5-F1
#
_cell.length_a   1.000
_cell.length_b   1.000
_cell.length_c   1.000
_cell.angle_alpha   90.00
_cell.angle_beta   90.00
_cell.angle_gamma   90.00
#
_symmetry.space_group_name_H-M   'P 1'
#
loop_
_entity.id
_entity.type
_entity.pdbx_description
1 polymer ?
#
loop_
_entity_poly.entity_id
_entity_poly.type
_entity_poly.pdbx_seq_one_letter_code
_entity_poly.pdbx_strand_id
1 'polypeptide(L)'
;MTVAMFGAEVIFAFILTTVLLDRYGNWKTQNIVVTTAVHISWCFSLLIIFVLPIDISLSAYRKCVQDGPNDNTTISIHVSLTCEKPWSSVPGSTLSIMWRVVYWTSQLLAWFIMPVMKHYVESGEFTVKNKLKNAIKSKTLYYSKLLLIVTIFITYAALTPGVYLEWQTLKATASSASNTYGLFQLILLLGIALVDIPRELWRSSQIDYTLRKVYFKLSKLYTEMLESEVDLEHVLESIKLVSISMSPNDVLYDYFQIILKKVPKDQQCFLKNEQSKYHTSPPSIDMLTQLHEQLIIAVATYHRTKTQSSLMIEKAIFLEDINSNMTSKERKFKKMFNKPSKLNSYAATIEWYWWCRLHPMMLQVLSVITGVLSVIIVWSEITFFKKQPVLSIFALMVNVAKQNNNYVLIQVKHITTFI
;
A
#
# COMPACT_ATOMS: atom_id res chain seq x y z
N MET A 1 12.16 -30.00 11.39
CA MET A 1 10.86 -29.33 11.66
C MET A 1 10.96 -27.80 11.65
N THR A 2 11.98 -27.19 12.28
CA THR A 2 12.04 -25.72 12.43
C THR A 2 12.18 -24.93 11.12
N VAL A 3 12.99 -25.41 10.16
CA VAL A 3 13.13 -24.77 8.83
C VAL A 3 11.86 -24.88 7.99
N ALA A 4 11.09 -25.95 8.18
CA ALA A 4 9.82 -26.15 7.46
C ALA A 4 8.75 -25.13 7.90
N MET A 5 8.79 -24.68 9.15
CA MET A 5 7.86 -23.67 9.68
C MET A 5 8.15 -22.28 9.11
N PHE A 6 9.44 -21.89 9.07
CA PHE A 6 9.87 -20.69 8.35
C PHE A 6 9.45 -20.74 6.87
N GLY A 7 9.65 -21.88 6.20
CA GLY A 7 9.18 -22.08 4.83
C GLY A 7 7.66 -21.94 4.70
N ALA A 8 6.88 -22.48 5.64
CA ALA A 8 5.43 -22.38 5.65
C ALA A 8 4.94 -20.93 5.80
N GLU A 9 5.59 -20.12 6.64
CA GLU A 9 5.28 -18.70 6.79
C GLU A 9 5.58 -17.89 5.53
N VAL A 10 6.71 -18.16 4.86
CA VAL A 10 7.05 -17.55 3.56
C VAL A 10 6.00 -17.92 2.51
N ILE A 11 5.61 -19.20 2.45
CA ILE A 11 4.56 -19.68 1.54
C ILE A 11 3.21 -19.04 1.88
N PHE A 12 2.87 -18.92 3.16
CA PHE A 12 1.64 -18.26 3.59
C PHE A 12 1.60 -16.80 3.17
N ALA A 13 2.69 -16.05 3.37
CA ALA A 13 2.81 -14.67 2.91
C ALA A 13 2.61 -14.58 1.39
N PHE A 14 3.22 -15.49 0.61
CA PHE A 14 3.06 -15.55 -0.84
C PHE A 14 1.63 -15.88 -1.30
N ILE A 15 0.95 -16.81 -0.63
CA ILE A 15 -0.45 -17.15 -0.93
C ILE A 15 -1.35 -15.96 -0.57
N LEU A 16 -1.15 -15.35 0.60
CA LEU A 16 -1.91 -14.20 1.04
C LEU A 16 -1.78 -13.03 0.06
N THR A 17 -0.56 -12.74 -0.42
CA THR A 17 -0.33 -11.67 -1.39
C THR A 17 -0.97 -11.98 -2.74
N THR A 18 -0.94 -13.24 -3.15
CA THR A 18 -1.62 -13.73 -4.36
C THR A 18 -3.13 -13.49 -4.28
N VAL A 19 -3.76 -13.91 -3.18
CA VAL A 19 -5.21 -13.73 -2.96
C VAL A 19 -5.59 -12.25 -2.89
N LEU A 20 -4.79 -11.43 -2.20
CA LEU A 20 -5.03 -9.98 -2.13
C LEU A 20 -4.90 -9.33 -3.51
N LEU A 21 -3.90 -9.72 -4.30
CA LEU A 21 -3.68 -9.16 -5.63
C LEU A 21 -4.79 -9.58 -6.62
N ASP A 22 -5.33 -10.79 -6.51
CA ASP A 22 -6.48 -11.22 -7.29
C ASP A 22 -7.78 -10.50 -6.88
N ARG A 23 -7.93 -10.18 -5.58
CA ARG A 23 -9.09 -9.42 -5.09
C ARG A 23 -9.11 -7.97 -5.54
N TYR A 24 -7.95 -7.30 -5.56
CA TYR A 24 -7.85 -5.87 -5.89
C TYR A 24 -7.42 -5.59 -7.34
N GLY A 25 -6.84 -6.59 -8.02
CA GLY A 25 -6.45 -6.54 -9.42
C GLY A 25 -7.37 -7.39 -10.29
N ASN A 26 -7.12 -7.37 -11.60
CA ASN A 26 -7.72 -8.32 -12.53
C ASN A 26 -6.61 -8.96 -13.36
N TRP A 27 -6.22 -10.17 -12.97
CA TRP A 27 -5.07 -10.86 -13.57
C TRP A 27 -5.25 -11.17 -15.07
N LYS A 28 -6.50 -11.22 -15.54
CA LYS A 28 -6.80 -11.49 -16.95
C LYS A 28 -6.51 -10.29 -17.86
N THR A 29 -6.52 -9.09 -17.31
CA THR A 29 -6.39 -7.84 -18.08
C THR A 29 -5.10 -7.09 -17.79
N GLN A 30 -4.41 -7.41 -16.70
CA GLN A 30 -3.20 -6.71 -16.28
C GLN A 30 -1.95 -7.20 -17.02
N ASN A 31 -0.98 -6.29 -17.15
CA ASN A 31 0.33 -6.63 -17.69
C ASN A 31 1.14 -7.44 -16.66
N ILE A 32 1.68 -8.58 -17.10
CA ILE A 32 2.46 -9.51 -16.27
C ILE A 32 3.62 -8.82 -15.56
N VAL A 33 4.29 -7.86 -16.19
CA VAL A 33 5.41 -7.11 -15.59
C VAL A 33 4.94 -6.25 -14.41
N VAL A 34 3.78 -5.62 -14.55
CA VAL A 34 3.18 -4.81 -13.48
C VAL A 34 2.74 -5.71 -12.33
N THR A 35 2.05 -6.81 -12.64
CA THR A 35 1.56 -7.77 -11.66
C THR A 35 2.71 -8.39 -10.86
N THR A 36 3.80 -8.79 -11.52
CA THR A 36 4.98 -9.36 -10.85
C THR A 36 5.70 -8.35 -9.97
N ALA A 37 5.89 -7.11 -10.45
CA ALA A 37 6.50 -6.04 -9.65
C ALA A 37 5.69 -5.73 -8.38
N VAL A 38 4.36 -5.59 -8.50
CA VAL A 38 3.47 -5.34 -7.36
C VAL A 38 3.43 -6.53 -6.42
N HIS A 39 3.36 -7.75 -6.96
CA HIS A 39 3.36 -8.98 -6.17
C HIS A 39 4.62 -9.09 -5.30
N ILE A 40 5.81 -8.84 -5.88
CA ILE A 40 7.09 -8.84 -5.14
C ILE A 40 7.08 -7.77 -4.04
N SER A 41 6.61 -6.55 -4.35
CA SER A 41 6.51 -5.46 -3.37
C SER A 41 5.66 -5.83 -2.15
N TRP A 42 4.47 -6.36 -2.41
CA TRP A 42 3.50 -6.72 -1.36
C TRP A 42 3.98 -7.94 -0.59
N CYS A 43 4.60 -8.90 -1.27
CA CYS A 43 5.17 -10.09 -0.65
C CYS A 43 6.24 -9.74 0.36
N PHE A 44 7.20 -8.88 0.03
CA PHE A 44 8.21 -8.45 0.99
C PHE A 44 7.63 -7.65 2.15
N SER A 45 6.63 -6.80 1.89
CA SER A 45 5.98 -6.02 2.94
C SER A 45 5.26 -6.92 3.96
N LEU A 46 4.52 -7.94 3.50
CA LEU A 46 3.81 -8.88 4.36
C LEU A 46 4.77 -9.90 5.02
N LEU A 47 5.85 -10.28 4.34
CA LEU A 47 6.86 -11.18 4.87
C LEU A 47 7.54 -10.61 6.13
N ILE A 48 7.79 -9.30 6.17
CA ILE A 48 8.43 -8.63 7.32
C ILE A 48 7.63 -8.83 8.62
N ILE A 49 6.30 -8.90 8.55
CA ILE A 49 5.42 -9.09 9.71
C ILE A 49 5.71 -10.44 10.41
N PHE A 50 6.00 -11.48 9.63
CA PHE A 50 6.28 -12.83 10.15
C PHE A 50 7.77 -13.03 10.49
N VAL A 51 8.66 -12.44 9.69
CA VAL A 51 10.11 -12.58 9.86
C VAL A 51 10.63 -11.84 11.09
N LEU A 52 10.12 -10.64 11.37
CA LEU A 52 10.66 -9.78 12.44
C LEU A 52 10.59 -10.44 13.83
N PRO A 53 9.48 -11.08 14.25
CA PRO A 53 9.42 -11.84 15.50
C PRO A 53 10.41 -12.99 15.56
N ILE A 54 10.62 -13.69 14.43
CA ILE A 54 11.60 -14.78 14.34
C ILE A 54 13.00 -14.23 14.58
N ASP A 55 13.36 -13.13 13.94
CA ASP A 55 14.68 -12.50 14.10
C ASP A 55 14.94 -12.09 15.56
N ILE A 56 13.95 -11.45 16.20
CA ILE A 56 14.03 -11.04 17.61
C ILE A 56 14.21 -12.26 18.51
N SER A 57 13.40 -13.31 18.32
CA SER A 57 13.49 -14.52 19.14
C SER A 57 14.81 -15.27 18.94
N LEU A 58 15.32 -15.34 17.71
CA LEU A 58 16.58 -16.00 17.39
C LEU A 58 17.78 -15.20 17.92
N SER A 59 17.71 -13.87 17.87
CA SER A 59 18.70 -12.97 18.47
C SER A 59 18.73 -13.10 20.00
N ALA A 60 17.57 -13.21 20.63
CA ALA A 60 17.46 -13.45 22.07
C ALA A 60 18.03 -14.82 22.47
N TYR A 61 17.73 -15.86 21.69
CA TYR A 61 18.30 -17.20 21.87
C TYR A 61 19.83 -17.21 21.74
N ARG A 62 20.39 -16.56 20.70
CA ARG A 62 21.85 -16.48 20.51
C ARG A 62 22.55 -15.78 21.68
N LYS A 63 21.95 -14.69 22.20
CA LYS A 63 22.46 -14.03 23.41
C LYS A 63 22.40 -14.94 24.63
N CYS A 64 21.31 -15.70 24.82
CA CYS A 64 21.22 -16.68 25.90
C CYS A 64 22.34 -17.73 25.84
N VAL A 65 22.63 -18.26 24.64
CA VAL A 65 23.70 -19.24 24.45
C VAL A 65 25.09 -18.62 24.69
N GLN A 66 25.30 -17.36 24.30
CA GLN A 66 26.56 -16.64 24.53
C GLN A 66 26.76 -16.21 25.99
N ASP A 67 25.68 -15.85 26.68
CA ASP A 67 25.67 -15.47 28.10
C ASP A 67 25.64 -16.71 29.04
N GLY A 68 25.55 -17.92 28.47
CA GLY A 68 25.63 -19.20 29.19
C GLY A 68 26.99 -19.36 29.89
N PRO A 69 27.08 -20.23 30.93
CA PRO A 69 28.23 -20.24 31.83
C PRO A 69 29.53 -20.50 31.08
N ASN A 70 30.38 -19.47 31.03
CA ASN A 70 31.81 -19.65 30.83
C ASN A 70 32.36 -20.33 32.09
N ASP A 71 32.90 -21.53 31.90
CA ASP A 71 33.06 -22.61 32.86
C ASP A 71 34.11 -22.39 33.96
N ASN A 72 34.28 -21.18 34.52
CA ASN A 72 35.40 -20.89 35.43
C ASN A 72 35.03 -20.08 36.70
N THR A 73 33.84 -20.25 37.30
CA THR A 73 33.71 -19.89 38.72
C THR A 73 32.70 -20.74 39.46
N THR A 74 33.22 -21.31 40.54
CA THR A 74 32.69 -22.32 41.44
C THR A 74 31.41 -21.95 42.19
N ILE A 75 30.49 -22.92 42.21
CA ILE A 75 29.60 -23.33 43.30
C ILE A 75 28.35 -22.48 43.59
N SER A 76 27.22 -23.20 43.51
CA SER A 76 25.90 -22.97 44.14
C SER A 76 24.97 -21.90 43.56
N ILE A 77 24.21 -22.26 42.54
CA ILE A 77 22.76 -22.61 42.59
C ILE A 77 22.44 -23.15 41.18
N HIS A 78 22.02 -24.41 41.10
CA HIS A 78 21.55 -25.02 39.85
C HIS A 78 20.24 -24.37 39.39
N VAL A 79 20.34 -23.24 38.69
CA VAL A 79 19.39 -22.93 37.61
C VAL A 79 20.14 -23.24 36.34
N SER A 80 20.02 -24.47 35.86
CA SER A 80 20.47 -24.84 34.52
C SER A 80 19.74 -23.90 33.55
N LEU A 81 20.42 -22.87 33.05
CA LEU A 81 19.86 -21.94 32.08
C LEU A 81 19.72 -22.68 30.75
N THR A 82 18.69 -23.52 30.63
CA THR A 82 18.39 -24.25 29.40
C THR A 82 17.77 -23.25 28.42
N CYS A 83 18.60 -22.68 27.55
CA CYS A 83 18.12 -21.86 26.45
C CYS A 83 17.31 -22.74 25.50
N GLU A 84 15.98 -22.64 25.53
CA GLU A 84 15.12 -23.42 24.64
C GLU A 84 15.21 -22.89 23.21
N LYS A 85 15.38 -23.79 22.25
CA LYS A 85 15.50 -23.42 20.84
C LYS A 85 14.13 -22.95 20.32
N PRO A 86 14.03 -21.77 19.66
CA PRO A 86 12.75 -21.30 19.13
C PRO A 86 12.22 -22.22 18.03
N TRP A 87 10.88 -22.30 17.91
CA TRP A 87 10.17 -23.19 16.99
C TRP A 87 10.60 -22.97 15.52
N SER A 88 10.83 -21.72 15.11
CA SER A 88 11.29 -21.34 13.77
C SER A 88 12.78 -21.00 13.71
N SER A 89 13.63 -21.90 14.20
CA SER A 89 15.08 -21.73 14.12
C SER A 89 15.64 -22.03 12.72
N VAL A 90 16.32 -21.03 12.15
CA VAL A 90 17.03 -21.08 10.86
C VAL A 90 18.53 -20.82 11.03
N PRO A 91 19.39 -21.29 10.11
CA PRO A 91 20.82 -21.00 10.11
C PRO A 91 21.12 -19.48 10.11
N GLY A 92 22.23 -19.08 10.73
CA GLY A 92 22.58 -17.67 10.90
C GLY A 92 22.76 -16.88 9.60
N SER A 93 23.21 -17.54 8.54
CA SER A 93 23.40 -16.95 7.22
C SER A 93 22.08 -16.71 6.48
N THR A 94 21.07 -17.56 6.68
CA THR A 94 19.79 -17.51 5.93
C THR A 94 19.07 -16.18 6.11
N LEU A 95 18.94 -15.74 7.36
CA LEU A 95 18.21 -14.52 7.69
C LEU A 95 18.97 -13.26 7.21
N SER A 96 20.30 -13.27 7.28
CA SER A 96 21.15 -12.20 6.74
C SER A 96 21.05 -12.10 5.20
N ILE A 97 21.10 -13.23 4.49
CA ILE A 97 20.91 -13.27 3.04
C ILE A 97 19.52 -12.76 2.66
N MET A 98 18.48 -13.23 3.36
CA MET A 98 17.11 -12.80 3.11
C MET A 98 16.94 -11.29 3.32
N TRP A 99 17.41 -10.72 4.43
CA TRP A 99 17.34 -9.28 4.66
C TRP A 99 18.08 -8.48 3.60
N ARG A 100 19.23 -8.97 3.10
CA ARG A 100 19.93 -8.35 1.96
C ARG A 100 19.08 -8.39 0.69
N VAL A 101 18.45 -9.52 0.39
CA VAL A 101 17.55 -9.65 -0.78
C VAL A 101 16.38 -8.68 -0.64
N VAL A 102 15.64 -8.72 0.48
CA VAL A 102 14.49 -7.84 0.75
C VAL A 102 14.89 -6.37 0.65
N TYR A 103 16.02 -5.98 1.25
CA TYR A 103 16.51 -4.60 1.21
C TYR A 103 16.79 -4.15 -0.22
N TRP A 104 17.71 -4.81 -0.94
CA TRP A 104 18.15 -4.33 -2.25
C TRP A 104 17.04 -4.39 -3.31
N THR A 105 16.20 -5.42 -3.25
CA THR A 105 15.05 -5.53 -4.15
C THR A 105 14.01 -4.44 -3.86
N SER A 106 13.72 -4.15 -2.59
CA SER A 106 12.79 -3.08 -2.21
C SER A 106 13.31 -1.71 -2.63
N GLN A 107 14.62 -1.46 -2.50
CA GLN A 107 15.24 -0.21 -2.96
C GLN A 107 15.13 -0.05 -4.48
N LEU A 108 15.43 -1.11 -5.25
CA LEU A 108 15.27 -1.09 -6.71
C LEU A 108 13.81 -0.85 -7.12
N LEU A 109 12.88 -1.49 -6.42
CA LEU A 109 11.46 -1.41 -6.72
C LEU A 109 10.89 -0.02 -6.43
N ALA A 110 11.21 0.54 -5.25
CA ALA A 110 10.74 1.85 -4.82
C ALA A 110 11.34 3.00 -5.63
N TRP A 111 12.66 2.99 -5.84
CA TRP A 111 13.36 4.13 -6.45
C TRP A 111 13.46 4.08 -7.97
N PHE A 112 13.24 2.92 -8.60
CA PHE A 112 13.40 2.79 -10.05
C PHE A 112 12.19 2.18 -10.74
N ILE A 113 11.83 0.93 -10.40
CA ILE A 113 10.80 0.19 -11.15
C ILE A 113 9.42 0.84 -11.03
N MET A 114 8.95 1.16 -9.81
CA MET A 114 7.62 1.74 -9.61
C MET A 114 7.48 3.13 -10.27
N PRO A 115 8.43 4.08 -10.12
CA PRO A 115 8.38 5.36 -10.81
C PRO A 115 8.40 5.25 -12.34
N VAL A 116 9.26 4.38 -12.90
CA VAL A 116 9.35 4.17 -14.36
C VAL A 116 8.06 3.55 -14.90
N MET A 117 7.52 2.56 -14.19
CA MET A 117 6.28 1.88 -14.57
C MET A 117 5.08 2.84 -14.60
N LYS A 118 4.96 3.72 -13.59
CA LYS A 118 3.90 4.74 -13.56
C LYS A 118 3.94 5.59 -14.84
N HIS A 119 5.10 6.15 -15.16
CA HIS A 119 5.25 7.04 -16.31
C HIS A 119 5.20 6.33 -17.66
N TYR A 120 5.60 5.06 -17.71
CA TYR A 120 5.48 4.24 -18.90
C TYR A 120 4.00 4.05 -19.31
N VAL A 121 3.10 3.92 -18.32
CA VAL A 121 1.65 3.80 -18.55
C VAL A 121 1.05 5.13 -18.99
N GLU A 122 1.51 6.25 -18.42
CA GLU A 122 1.02 7.61 -18.75
C GLU A 122 1.54 8.12 -20.11
N SER A 123 2.65 7.59 -20.62
CA SER A 123 3.28 8.05 -21.88
C SER A 123 2.42 7.82 -23.13
N GLY A 124 2.22 8.90 -23.92
CA GLY A 124 1.55 8.90 -25.23
C GLY A 124 2.39 8.40 -26.41
N GLU A 125 3.65 8.02 -26.19
CA GLU A 125 4.52 7.49 -27.23
C GLU A 125 3.98 6.20 -27.84
N PHE A 126 4.20 5.95 -29.13
CA PHE A 126 3.64 4.76 -29.80
C PHE A 126 4.54 3.53 -29.71
N THR A 127 5.86 3.71 -29.62
CA THR A 127 6.82 2.61 -29.59
C THR A 127 7.30 2.30 -28.16
N VAL A 128 7.58 1.03 -27.85
CA VAL A 128 8.06 0.60 -26.52
C VAL A 128 9.37 1.30 -26.14
N LYS A 129 10.28 1.47 -27.11
CA LYS A 129 11.57 2.15 -26.91
C LYS A 129 11.36 3.63 -26.54
N ASN A 130 10.50 4.33 -27.25
CA ASN A 130 10.24 5.74 -26.95
C ASN A 130 9.46 5.90 -25.66
N LYS A 131 8.50 5.02 -25.37
CA LYS A 131 7.80 5.00 -24.07
C LYS A 131 8.76 4.88 -22.91
N LEU A 132 9.69 3.92 -22.97
CA LEU A 132 10.69 3.73 -21.91
C LEU A 132 11.64 4.92 -21.80
N LYS A 133 12.11 5.45 -22.93
CA LYS A 133 12.96 6.65 -22.96
C LYS A 133 12.23 7.85 -22.34
N ASN A 134 10.97 8.07 -22.70
CA ASN A 134 10.15 9.16 -22.19
C ASN A 134 9.87 8.98 -20.68
N ALA A 135 9.55 7.76 -20.24
CA ALA A 135 9.31 7.45 -18.83
C ALA A 135 10.54 7.74 -17.95
N ILE A 136 11.73 7.39 -18.42
CA ILE A 136 13.00 7.69 -17.73
C ILE A 136 13.26 9.21 -17.76
N LYS A 137 13.07 9.86 -18.91
CA LYS A 137 13.30 11.30 -19.09
C LYS A 137 12.39 12.16 -18.20
N SER A 138 11.11 11.78 -18.05
CA SER A 138 10.13 12.49 -17.22
C SER A 138 10.59 12.64 -15.77
N LYS A 139 11.34 11.66 -15.23
CA LYS A 139 11.91 11.76 -13.88
C LYS A 139 13.32 12.36 -13.81
N THR A 140 13.99 12.56 -14.93
CA THR A 140 15.36 13.09 -14.95
C THR A 140 15.47 14.43 -14.23
N LEU A 141 14.46 15.31 -14.29
CA LEU A 141 14.50 16.59 -13.58
C LEU A 141 14.51 16.44 -12.05
N TYR A 142 13.68 15.54 -11.51
CA TYR A 142 13.63 15.30 -10.06
C TYR A 142 14.92 14.64 -9.56
N TYR A 143 15.38 13.58 -10.22
CA TYR A 143 16.64 12.92 -9.86
C TYR A 143 17.86 13.82 -10.10
N SER A 144 17.81 14.72 -11.09
CA SER A 144 18.88 15.70 -11.32
C SER A 144 19.02 16.66 -10.13
N LYS A 145 17.90 17.15 -9.57
CA LYS A 145 17.93 17.96 -8.34
C LYS A 145 18.49 17.18 -7.16
N LEU A 146 18.10 15.92 -6.99
CA LEU A 146 18.63 15.04 -5.94
C LEU A 146 20.14 14.83 -6.11
N LEU A 147 20.59 14.53 -7.33
CA LEU A 147 22.00 14.29 -7.66
C LEU A 147 22.84 15.55 -7.41
N LEU A 148 22.32 16.75 -7.72
CA LEU A 148 22.98 18.01 -7.39
C LEU A 148 23.24 18.15 -5.88
N ILE A 149 22.25 17.86 -5.04
CA ILE A 149 22.39 17.91 -3.57
C ILE A 149 23.45 16.89 -3.10
N VAL A 150 23.41 15.67 -3.63
CA VAL A 150 24.40 14.63 -3.32
C VAL A 150 25.81 15.06 -3.73
N THR A 151 25.97 15.67 -4.91
CA THR A 151 27.25 16.20 -5.39
C THR A 151 27.79 17.28 -4.45
N ILE A 152 26.96 18.24 -4.04
CA ILE A 152 27.37 19.27 -3.06
C ILE A 152 27.85 18.63 -1.76
N PHE A 153 27.14 17.63 -1.26
CA PHE A 153 27.51 16.91 -0.04
C PHE A 153 28.84 16.16 -0.19
N ILE A 154 29.05 15.48 -1.32
CA ILE A 154 30.31 14.79 -1.61
C ILE A 154 31.47 15.79 -1.73
N THR A 155 31.27 16.93 -2.41
CA THR A 155 32.29 17.99 -2.52
C THR A 155 32.62 18.58 -1.16
N TYR A 156 31.62 18.86 -0.32
CA TYR A 156 31.83 19.31 1.05
C TYR A 156 32.63 18.30 1.88
N ALA A 157 32.29 17.01 1.79
CA ALA A 157 33.01 15.94 2.47
C ALA A 157 34.46 15.80 1.97
N ALA A 158 34.70 15.95 0.66
CA ALA A 158 36.04 15.90 0.06
C ALA A 158 36.95 17.04 0.54
N LEU A 159 36.37 18.22 0.81
CA LEU A 159 37.10 19.40 1.27
C LEU A 159 37.34 19.41 2.79
N THR A 160 36.71 18.50 3.54
CA THR A 160 36.87 18.43 5.00
C THR A 160 38.14 17.65 5.36
N PRO A 161 39.15 18.27 6.00
CA PRO A 161 40.40 17.59 6.34
C PRO A 161 40.16 16.44 7.32
N GLY A 162 40.70 15.26 7.00
CA GLY A 162 40.58 14.04 7.82
C GLY A 162 39.49 13.06 7.39
N VAL A 163 38.72 13.35 6.33
CA VAL A 163 37.70 12.43 5.79
C VAL A 163 38.19 11.75 4.53
N TYR A 164 38.38 10.42 4.59
CA TYR A 164 38.69 9.61 3.41
C TYR A 164 37.39 9.10 2.76
N LEU A 165 37.16 9.51 1.52
CA LEU A 165 36.02 9.06 0.70
C LEU A 165 36.28 7.66 0.14
N GLU A 166 36.13 6.64 0.99
CA GLU A 166 36.14 5.24 0.56
C GLU A 166 34.76 4.85 0.01
N TRP A 167 34.72 4.00 -1.02
CA TRP A 167 33.46 3.47 -1.54
C TRP A 167 32.60 2.78 -0.46
N GLN A 168 33.24 2.10 0.50
CA GLN A 168 32.54 1.44 1.60
C GLN A 168 31.87 2.43 2.55
N THR A 169 32.55 3.52 2.91
CA THR A 169 32.00 4.56 3.80
C THR A 169 30.90 5.34 3.09
N LEU A 170 31.05 5.63 1.80
CA LEU A 170 30.01 6.25 0.98
C LEU A 170 28.77 5.35 0.87
N LYS A 171 28.96 4.05 0.59
CA LYS A 171 27.87 3.07 0.51
C LYS A 171 27.15 2.91 1.84
N ALA A 172 27.88 2.82 2.95
CA ALA A 172 27.31 2.74 4.29
C ALA A 172 26.50 4.00 4.65
N THR A 173 27.04 5.18 4.31
CA THR A 173 26.36 6.46 4.52
C THR A 173 25.08 6.57 3.69
N ALA A 174 25.13 6.20 2.40
CA ALA A 174 23.96 6.20 1.52
C ALA A 174 22.89 5.21 2.00
N SER A 175 23.30 4.04 2.48
CA SER A 175 22.39 3.05 3.07
C SER A 175 21.75 3.58 4.35
N SER A 176 22.53 4.25 5.23
CA SER A 176 22.03 4.87 6.45
C SER A 176 21.05 6.00 6.15
N ALA A 177 21.38 6.88 5.20
CA ALA A 177 20.51 7.97 4.77
C ALA A 177 19.17 7.47 4.19
N SER A 178 19.19 6.42 3.37
CA SER A 178 17.97 5.79 2.84
C SER A 178 17.09 5.22 3.96
N ASN A 179 17.71 4.56 4.95
CA ASN A 179 17.00 4.05 6.12
C ASN A 179 16.40 5.19 6.97
N THR A 180 17.13 6.29 7.16
CA THR A 180 16.63 7.48 7.87
C THR A 180 15.43 8.10 7.17
N TYR A 181 15.43 8.17 5.83
CA TYR A 181 14.26 8.61 5.06
C TYR A 181 13.04 7.71 5.32
N GLY A 182 13.23 6.38 5.29
CA GLY A 182 12.18 5.41 5.59
C GLY A 182 11.64 5.54 7.02
N LEU A 183 12.52 5.67 8.01
CA LEU A 183 12.15 5.85 9.41
C LEU A 183 11.42 7.17 9.63
N PHE A 184 11.88 8.27 9.04
CA PHE A 184 11.21 9.56 9.12
C PHE A 184 9.77 9.48 8.57
N GLN A 185 9.60 8.85 7.41
CA GLN A 185 8.28 8.64 6.81
C GLN A 185 7.40 7.74 7.69
N LEU A 186 7.97 6.68 8.27
CA LEU A 186 7.26 5.78 9.18
C LEU A 186 6.79 6.54 10.43
N ILE A 187 7.64 7.37 11.03
CA ILE A 187 7.27 8.16 12.21
C ILE A 187 6.08 9.08 11.91
N LEU A 188 6.09 9.78 10.76
CA LEU A 188 4.99 10.65 10.36
C LEU A 188 3.69 9.86 10.12
N LEU A 189 3.76 8.76 9.38
CA LEU A 189 2.57 7.95 9.05
C LEU A 189 2.02 7.23 10.28
N LEU A 190 2.90 6.65 11.11
CA LEU A 190 2.53 5.97 12.35
C LEU A 190 1.90 6.97 13.32
N GLY A 191 2.46 8.17 13.47
CA GLY A 191 1.91 9.21 14.34
C GLY A 191 0.45 9.56 13.98
N ILE A 192 0.15 9.70 12.69
CA ILE A 192 -1.22 9.91 12.21
C ILE A 192 -2.09 8.67 12.49
N ALA A 193 -1.60 7.47 12.17
CA ALA A 193 -2.34 6.22 12.33
C ALA A 193 -2.73 5.93 13.79
N LEU A 194 -1.83 6.17 14.75
CA LEU A 194 -2.07 5.95 16.19
C LEU A 194 -3.24 6.79 16.73
N VAL A 195 -3.53 7.94 16.11
CA VAL A 195 -4.63 8.83 16.53
C VAL A 195 -5.88 8.60 15.68
N ASP A 196 -5.72 8.51 14.36
CA ASP A 196 -6.86 8.48 13.46
C ASP A 196 -7.53 7.10 13.36
N ILE A 197 -6.82 5.98 13.55
CA ILE A 197 -7.44 4.64 13.55
C ILE A 197 -8.49 4.50 14.66
N PRO A 198 -8.16 4.67 15.96
CA PRO A 198 -9.17 4.52 17.02
C PRO A 198 -10.31 5.53 16.87
N ARG A 199 -10.00 6.77 16.47
CA ARG A 199 -10.98 7.83 16.24
C ARG A 199 -11.95 7.48 15.11
N GLU A 200 -11.43 7.02 13.97
CA GLU A 200 -12.25 6.66 12.81
C GLU A 200 -13.09 5.41 13.09
N LEU A 201 -12.57 4.42 13.82
CA LEU A 201 -13.36 3.26 14.26
C LEU A 201 -14.53 3.68 15.15
N TRP A 202 -14.29 4.57 16.14
CA TRP A 202 -15.36 5.08 17.00
C TRP A 202 -16.40 5.85 16.20
N ARG A 203 -15.95 6.76 15.32
CA ARG A 203 -16.85 7.55 14.46
C ARG A 203 -17.63 6.68 13.47
N SER A 204 -17.01 5.63 12.95
CA SER A 204 -17.66 4.66 12.05
C SER A 204 -18.73 3.83 12.75
N SER A 205 -18.66 3.70 14.08
CA SER A 205 -19.74 3.09 14.87
C SER A 205 -20.99 3.97 14.95
N GLN A 206 -20.86 5.28 14.70
CA GLN A 206 -21.96 6.24 14.72
C GLN A 206 -22.52 6.40 13.31
N ILE A 207 -23.69 5.81 13.07
CA ILE A 207 -24.30 5.74 11.74
C ILE A 207 -24.63 7.15 11.23
N ASP A 208 -25.23 8.01 12.05
CA ASP A 208 -25.58 9.38 11.69
C ASP A 208 -24.36 10.21 11.24
N TYR A 209 -23.25 10.10 11.98
CA TYR A 209 -22.02 10.80 11.63
C TYR A 209 -21.44 10.25 10.33
N THR A 210 -21.40 8.92 10.19
CA THR A 210 -20.85 8.24 9.00
C THR A 210 -21.65 8.58 7.75
N LEU A 211 -22.98 8.65 7.87
CA LEU A 211 -23.89 8.98 6.78
C LEU A 211 -23.70 10.44 6.31
N ARG A 212 -23.62 11.41 7.24
CA ARG A 212 -23.26 12.81 6.90
C ARG A 212 -21.90 12.93 6.22
N LYS A 213 -20.89 12.21 6.73
CA LYS A 213 -19.53 12.17 6.15
C LYS A 213 -19.55 11.60 4.73
N VAL A 214 -20.33 10.54 4.50
CA VAL A 214 -20.49 9.89 3.20
C VAL A 214 -21.17 10.82 2.20
N TYR A 215 -22.25 11.53 2.58
CA TYR A 215 -22.90 12.50 1.70
C TYR A 215 -21.98 13.65 1.29
N PHE A 216 -21.24 14.22 2.23
CA PHE A 216 -20.29 15.28 1.93
C PHE A 216 -19.23 14.81 0.93
N LYS A 217 -18.66 13.63 1.16
CA LYS A 217 -17.67 13.05 0.26
C LYS A 217 -18.26 12.63 -1.09
N LEU A 218 -19.51 12.15 -1.11
CA LEU A 218 -20.21 11.79 -2.33
C LEU A 218 -20.44 13.02 -3.20
N SER A 219 -20.87 14.14 -2.62
CA SER A 219 -21.03 15.40 -3.36
C SER A 219 -19.71 15.84 -4.00
N LYS A 220 -18.60 15.79 -3.25
CA LYS A 220 -17.27 16.11 -3.78
C LYS A 220 -16.85 15.17 -4.91
N LEU A 221 -16.99 13.85 -4.73
CA LEU A 221 -16.63 12.86 -5.75
C LEU A 221 -17.48 12.99 -7.01
N TYR A 222 -18.76 13.34 -6.86
CA TYR A 222 -19.65 13.56 -7.98
C TYR A 222 -19.22 14.78 -8.81
N THR A 223 -18.80 15.87 -8.16
CA THR A 223 -18.21 17.02 -8.86
C THR A 223 -16.92 16.64 -9.60
N GLU A 224 -16.01 15.89 -8.96
CA GLU A 224 -14.78 15.40 -9.61
C GLU A 224 -15.08 14.46 -10.80
N MET A 225 -16.16 13.67 -10.72
CA MET A 225 -16.61 12.82 -11.82
C MET A 225 -17.09 13.65 -13.01
N LEU A 226 -17.94 14.65 -12.78
CA LEU A 226 -18.42 15.54 -13.83
C LEU A 226 -17.27 16.32 -14.48
N GLU A 227 -16.33 16.84 -13.69
CA GLU A 227 -15.12 17.51 -14.19
C GLU A 227 -14.31 16.57 -15.09
N SER A 228 -14.07 15.33 -14.66
CA SER A 228 -13.33 14.35 -15.46
C SER A 228 -14.06 13.91 -16.74
N GLU A 229 -15.39 14.00 -16.77
CA GLU A 229 -16.21 13.72 -17.95
C GLU A 229 -16.08 14.85 -18.97
N VAL A 230 -16.16 16.10 -18.51
CA VAL A 230 -15.94 17.30 -19.33
C VAL A 230 -14.51 17.32 -19.90
N ASP A 231 -13.50 17.03 -19.08
CA ASP A 231 -12.10 16.93 -19.54
C ASP A 231 -11.93 15.88 -20.64
N LEU A 232 -12.61 14.74 -20.51
CA LEU A 232 -12.60 13.70 -21.52
C LEU A 232 -13.27 14.19 -22.82
N GLU A 233 -14.41 14.86 -22.73
CA GLU A 233 -15.11 15.44 -23.90
C GLU A 233 -14.23 16.44 -24.66
N HIS A 234 -13.50 17.32 -23.97
CA HIS A 234 -12.55 18.24 -24.59
C HIS A 234 -11.43 17.53 -25.38
N VAL A 235 -10.91 16.42 -24.84
CA VAL A 235 -9.90 15.61 -25.55
C VAL A 235 -10.52 14.90 -26.75
N LEU A 236 -11.76 14.40 -26.62
CA LEU A 236 -12.48 13.75 -27.72
C LEU A 236 -12.82 14.72 -28.86
N GLU A 237 -13.14 15.97 -28.55
CA GLU A 237 -13.31 17.03 -29.53
C GLU A 237 -12.00 17.27 -30.32
N SER A 238 -10.87 17.34 -29.61
CA SER A 238 -9.55 17.46 -30.25
C SER A 238 -9.24 16.27 -31.17
N ILE A 239 -9.57 15.04 -30.76
CA ILE A 239 -9.45 13.82 -31.58
C ILE A 239 -10.33 13.90 -32.83
N LYS A 240 -11.55 14.43 -32.70
CA LYS A 240 -12.48 14.60 -33.82
C LYS A 240 -11.93 15.61 -34.85
N LEU A 241 -11.35 16.72 -34.40
CA LEU A 241 -10.70 17.69 -35.29
C LEU A 241 -9.54 17.05 -36.07
N VAL A 242 -8.71 16.23 -35.41
CA VAL A 242 -7.65 15.46 -36.09
C VAL A 242 -8.22 14.42 -37.05
N SER A 243 -9.34 13.78 -36.69
CA SER A 243 -10.00 12.80 -37.57
C SER A 243 -10.47 13.41 -38.89
N ILE A 244 -10.88 14.68 -38.88
CA ILE A 244 -11.39 15.38 -40.06
C ILE A 244 -10.24 15.86 -40.95
N SER A 245 -9.10 16.22 -40.36
CA SER A 245 -7.95 16.73 -41.11
C SER A 245 -7.07 15.64 -41.73
N MET A 246 -7.27 14.38 -41.35
CA MET A 246 -6.39 13.28 -41.71
C MET A 246 -7.02 12.37 -42.78
N SER A 247 -6.25 12.06 -43.83
CA SER A 247 -6.66 11.13 -44.88
C SER A 247 -6.29 9.69 -44.51
N PRO A 248 -7.07 8.67 -44.90
CA PRO A 248 -6.70 7.26 -44.72
C PRO A 248 -5.39 6.85 -45.41
N ASN A 249 -4.89 7.66 -46.34
CA ASN A 249 -3.63 7.39 -47.06
C ASN A 249 -2.39 7.98 -46.37
N ASP A 250 -2.55 8.70 -45.25
CA ASP A 250 -1.42 9.30 -44.54
C ASP A 250 -0.64 8.26 -43.72
N VAL A 251 0.70 8.33 -43.73
CA VAL A 251 1.58 7.44 -42.93
C VAL A 251 1.27 7.52 -41.43
N LEU A 252 0.77 8.67 -40.97
CA LEU A 252 0.42 8.89 -39.57
C LEU A 252 -0.93 8.26 -39.18
N TYR A 253 -1.74 7.81 -40.15
CA TYR A 253 -3.09 7.31 -39.91
C TYR A 253 -3.07 6.04 -39.04
N ASP A 254 -2.05 5.20 -39.19
CA ASP A 254 -1.85 4.03 -38.33
C ASP A 254 -1.69 4.39 -36.84
N TYR A 255 -0.97 5.48 -36.54
CA TYR A 255 -0.84 5.98 -35.17
C TYR A 255 -2.17 6.54 -34.66
N PHE A 256 -2.93 7.21 -35.52
CA PHE A 256 -4.26 7.72 -35.16
C PHE A 256 -5.26 6.58 -34.88
N GLN A 257 -5.20 5.47 -35.62
CA GLN A 257 -6.01 4.28 -35.34
C GLN A 257 -5.72 3.69 -33.94
N ILE A 258 -4.47 3.73 -33.49
CA ILE A 258 -4.11 3.32 -32.12
C ILE A 258 -4.83 4.19 -31.08
N ILE A 259 -4.93 5.51 -31.33
CA ILE A 259 -5.64 6.45 -30.45
C ILE A 259 -7.14 6.14 -30.45
N LEU A 260 -7.76 6.00 -31.62
CA LEU A 260 -9.19 5.70 -31.74
C LEU A 260 -9.59 4.41 -31.00
N LYS A 261 -8.73 3.38 -31.03
CA LYS A 261 -8.97 2.13 -30.30
C LYS A 261 -9.04 2.30 -28.78
N LYS A 262 -8.43 3.34 -28.22
CA LYS A 262 -8.43 3.64 -26.78
C LYS A 262 -9.62 4.49 -26.32
N VAL A 263 -10.40 5.04 -27.24
CA VAL A 263 -11.62 5.78 -26.91
C VAL A 263 -12.66 4.83 -26.32
N PRO A 264 -13.23 5.14 -25.14
CA PRO A 264 -14.28 4.32 -24.52
C PRO A 264 -15.46 4.09 -25.48
N LYS A 265 -15.98 2.86 -25.54
CA LYS A 265 -17.07 2.48 -26.45
C LYS A 265 -18.31 3.37 -26.30
N ASP A 266 -18.63 3.73 -25.06
CA ASP A 266 -19.78 4.58 -24.70
C ASP A 266 -19.70 5.97 -25.36
N GLN A 267 -18.48 6.46 -25.62
CA GLN A 267 -18.17 7.78 -26.16
C GLN A 267 -17.88 7.76 -27.67
N GLN A 268 -17.82 6.57 -28.32
CA GLN A 268 -17.56 6.46 -29.76
C GLN A 268 -18.70 7.04 -30.62
N CYS A 269 -19.92 7.14 -30.08
CA CYS A 269 -21.03 7.80 -30.78
C CYS A 269 -20.79 9.30 -30.97
N PHE A 270 -20.08 9.95 -30.04
CA PHE A 270 -19.74 11.38 -30.13
C PHE A 270 -18.86 11.70 -31.34
N LEU A 271 -18.02 10.75 -31.75
CA LEU A 271 -17.14 10.87 -32.92
C LEU A 271 -17.89 10.72 -34.26
N LYS A 272 -19.12 10.21 -34.28
CA LYS A 272 -19.88 9.95 -35.51
C LYS A 272 -20.73 11.13 -35.99
N ASN A 273 -20.97 12.12 -35.13
CA ASN A 273 -21.85 13.24 -35.44
C ASN A 273 -21.06 14.42 -36.05
N GLU A 274 -21.43 14.83 -37.26
CA GLU A 274 -21.06 16.06 -37.98
C GLU A 274 -19.71 16.13 -38.73
N GLN A 275 -19.85 16.52 -40.01
CA GLN A 275 -18.81 16.82 -40.99
C GLN A 275 -18.58 18.34 -41.09
N SER A 276 -17.93 18.97 -40.12
CA SER A 276 -17.46 20.35 -40.29
C SER A 276 -16.09 20.35 -40.96
N LYS A 277 -16.01 20.72 -42.24
CA LYS A 277 -14.73 20.93 -42.95
C LYS A 277 -14.05 22.20 -42.45
N TYR A 278 -13.36 22.12 -41.32
CA TYR A 278 -12.38 23.11 -40.93
C TYR A 278 -11.04 22.78 -41.60
N HIS A 279 -10.44 23.76 -42.29
CA HIS A 279 -9.08 23.65 -42.79
C HIS A 279 -8.11 23.76 -41.61
N THR A 280 -7.71 22.62 -41.08
CA THR A 280 -6.64 22.53 -40.06
C THR A 280 -5.34 22.11 -40.73
N SER A 281 -4.23 22.68 -40.27
CA SER A 281 -2.87 22.28 -40.65
C SER A 281 -2.66 20.77 -40.45
N PRO A 282 -1.81 20.10 -41.25
CA PRO A 282 -1.53 18.68 -41.09
C PRO A 282 -0.99 18.40 -39.68
N PRO A 283 -1.50 17.37 -38.99
CA PRO A 283 -1.10 17.07 -37.61
C PRO A 283 0.36 16.58 -37.57
N SER A 284 1.14 17.10 -36.61
CA SER A 284 2.50 16.62 -36.35
C SER A 284 2.48 15.35 -35.49
N ILE A 285 3.53 14.52 -35.59
CA ILE A 285 3.69 13.34 -34.73
C ILE A 285 3.75 13.71 -33.24
N ASP A 286 4.33 14.86 -32.91
CA ASP A 286 4.42 15.36 -31.54
C ASP A 286 3.04 15.76 -31.01
N MET A 287 2.21 16.42 -31.83
CA MET A 287 0.82 16.74 -31.49
C MET A 287 0.02 15.46 -31.26
N LEU A 288 0.20 14.44 -32.11
CA LEU A 288 -0.48 13.15 -31.98
C LEU A 288 -0.04 12.39 -30.71
N THR A 289 1.23 12.49 -30.35
CA THR A 289 1.80 11.91 -29.12
C THR A 289 1.23 12.59 -27.87
N GLN A 290 1.16 13.93 -27.86
CA GLN A 290 0.55 14.70 -26.77
C GLN A 290 -0.95 14.40 -26.63
N LEU A 291 -1.67 14.34 -27.74
CA LEU A 291 -3.10 14.03 -27.75
C LEU A 291 -3.36 12.62 -27.21
N HIS A 292 -2.50 11.65 -27.57
CA HIS A 292 -2.58 10.30 -27.05
C HIS A 292 -2.29 10.22 -25.54
N GLU A 293 -1.30 10.96 -25.04
CA GLU A 293 -0.99 11.09 -23.60
C GLU A 293 -2.20 11.66 -22.84
N GLN A 294 -2.75 12.78 -23.32
CA GLN A 294 -3.93 13.41 -22.73
C GLN A 294 -5.13 12.46 -22.71
N LEU A 295 -5.38 11.72 -23.80
CA LEU A 295 -6.46 10.73 -23.85
C LEU A 295 -6.25 9.62 -22.83
N ILE A 296 -5.03 9.06 -22.70
CA ILE A 296 -4.74 8.00 -21.72
C ILE A 296 -5.06 8.49 -20.30
N ILE A 297 -4.60 9.69 -19.96
CA ILE A 297 -4.78 10.28 -18.62
C ILE A 297 -6.25 10.59 -18.36
N ALA A 298 -6.95 11.21 -19.32
CA ALA A 298 -8.37 11.56 -19.21
C ALA A 298 -9.25 10.31 -19.05
N VAL A 299 -9.05 9.29 -19.90
CA VAL A 299 -9.80 8.03 -19.83
C VAL A 299 -9.55 7.30 -18.50
N ALA A 300 -8.30 7.23 -18.05
CA ALA A 300 -7.97 6.61 -16.76
C ALA A 300 -8.62 7.36 -15.59
N THR A 301 -8.63 8.70 -15.65
CA THR A 301 -9.24 9.55 -14.62
C THR A 301 -10.75 9.39 -14.60
N TYR A 302 -11.41 9.45 -15.76
CA TYR A 302 -12.85 9.22 -15.92
C TYR A 302 -13.29 7.86 -15.37
N HIS A 303 -12.62 6.77 -15.76
CA HIS A 303 -12.99 5.44 -15.25
C HIS A 303 -12.79 5.33 -13.74
N ARG A 304 -11.73 5.94 -13.20
CA ARG A 304 -11.46 5.96 -11.76
C ARG A 304 -12.55 6.72 -11.00
N THR A 305 -12.86 7.94 -11.39
CA THR A 305 -13.85 8.80 -10.71
C THR A 305 -15.27 8.24 -10.85
N LYS A 306 -15.64 7.71 -12.02
CA LYS A 306 -16.92 7.02 -12.26
C LYS A 306 -17.10 5.80 -11.36
N THR A 307 -16.08 4.95 -11.27
CA THR A 307 -16.12 3.75 -10.41
C THR A 307 -16.16 4.14 -8.93
N GLN A 308 -15.34 5.10 -8.51
CA GLN A 308 -15.33 5.60 -7.13
C GLN A 308 -16.68 6.20 -6.73
N SER A 309 -17.31 6.95 -7.62
CA SER A 309 -18.63 7.53 -7.40
C SER A 309 -19.70 6.44 -7.27
N SER A 310 -19.71 5.44 -8.16
CA SER A 310 -20.64 4.29 -8.09
C SER A 310 -20.52 3.55 -6.75
N LEU A 311 -19.30 3.18 -6.34
CA LEU A 311 -19.07 2.49 -5.07
C LEU A 311 -19.47 3.35 -3.86
N MET A 312 -19.30 4.67 -3.96
CA MET A 312 -19.68 5.59 -2.88
C MET A 312 -21.20 5.74 -2.78
N ILE A 313 -21.92 5.74 -3.90
CA ILE A 313 -23.39 5.72 -3.94
C ILE A 313 -23.93 4.43 -3.31
N GLU A 314 -23.39 3.27 -3.68
CA GLU A 314 -23.77 1.98 -3.08
C GLU A 314 -23.56 1.99 -1.57
N LYS A 315 -22.44 2.55 -1.10
CA LYS A 315 -22.16 2.72 0.32
C LYS A 315 -23.15 3.66 1.00
N ALA A 316 -23.54 4.76 0.36
CA ALA A 316 -24.51 5.71 0.90
C ALA A 316 -25.88 5.04 1.08
N ILE A 317 -26.37 4.37 0.04
CA ILE A 317 -27.63 3.60 0.06
C ILE A 317 -27.60 2.57 1.18
N PHE A 318 -26.51 1.81 1.31
CA PHE A 318 -26.39 0.79 2.35
C PHE A 318 -26.45 1.38 3.78
N LEU A 319 -25.85 2.55 3.99
CA LEU A 319 -25.90 3.24 5.28
C LEU A 319 -27.29 3.83 5.56
N GLU A 320 -27.98 4.35 4.55
CA GLU A 320 -29.38 4.79 4.66
C GLU A 320 -30.32 3.63 5.02
N ASP A 321 -30.11 2.46 4.41
CA ASP A 321 -30.83 1.23 4.76
C ASP A 321 -30.62 0.88 6.23
N ILE A 322 -29.37 0.91 6.72
CA ILE A 322 -29.09 0.67 8.14
C ILE A 322 -29.80 1.70 9.03
N ASN A 323 -29.69 2.99 8.71
CA ASN A 323 -30.28 4.08 9.50
C ASN A 323 -31.82 3.97 9.59
N SER A 324 -32.45 3.65 8.46
CA SER A 324 -33.90 3.45 8.38
C SER A 324 -34.36 2.24 9.20
N ASN A 325 -33.61 1.14 9.14
CA ASN A 325 -33.90 -0.08 9.90
C ASN A 325 -33.62 0.04 11.40
N MET A 326 -32.70 0.92 11.82
CA MET A 326 -32.50 1.25 13.24
C MET A 326 -33.70 2.01 13.83
N THR A 327 -34.33 2.86 13.02
CA THR A 327 -35.49 3.67 13.43
C THR A 327 -36.80 2.86 13.39
N SER A 328 -36.85 1.80 12.57
CA SER A 328 -38.01 0.92 12.43
C SER A 328 -38.27 0.08 13.69
N LYS A 329 -39.55 -0.09 14.05
CA LYS A 329 -39.98 -1.00 15.13
C LYS A 329 -39.86 -2.48 14.74
N GLU A 330 -39.83 -2.77 13.44
CA GLU A 330 -39.70 -4.14 12.93
C GLU A 330 -38.23 -4.57 12.91
N ARG A 331 -37.88 -5.64 13.65
CA ARG A 331 -36.52 -6.23 13.70
C ARG A 331 -36.22 -7.11 12.48
N LYS A 332 -36.49 -6.58 11.28
CA LYS A 332 -36.21 -7.23 10.00
C LYS A 332 -35.49 -6.23 9.12
N PHE A 333 -34.32 -6.61 8.61
CA PHE A 333 -33.54 -5.75 7.74
C PHE A 333 -34.23 -5.62 6.37
N LYS A 334 -34.65 -4.40 6.02
CA LYS A 334 -35.25 -4.07 4.72
C LYS A 334 -34.21 -3.34 3.87
N LYS A 335 -33.87 -3.89 2.70
CA LYS A 335 -32.97 -3.26 1.72
C LYS A 335 -33.81 -2.47 0.71
N MET A 336 -33.41 -1.25 0.37
CA MET A 336 -34.16 -0.39 -0.57
C MET A 336 -34.34 -1.04 -1.95
N PHE A 337 -33.29 -1.71 -2.46
CA PHE A 337 -33.28 -2.28 -3.82
C PHE A 337 -33.47 -3.80 -3.88
N ASN A 338 -33.56 -4.49 -2.74
CA ASN A 338 -33.74 -5.94 -2.67
C ASN A 338 -34.88 -6.31 -1.71
N LYS A 339 -36.03 -6.72 -2.27
CA LYS A 339 -37.12 -7.24 -1.45
C LYS A 339 -36.74 -8.62 -0.92
N PRO A 340 -36.75 -8.88 0.40
CA PRO A 340 -36.48 -10.20 0.92
C PRO A 340 -37.56 -11.18 0.43
N SER A 341 -37.14 -12.32 -0.12
CA SER A 341 -38.03 -13.46 -0.34
C SER A 341 -38.70 -13.85 0.99
N LYS A 342 -39.99 -14.20 0.97
CA LYS A 342 -40.76 -14.58 2.17
C LYS A 342 -40.12 -15.75 2.93
N LEU A 343 -39.33 -16.60 2.26
CA LEU A 343 -38.61 -17.72 2.90
C LEU A 343 -37.40 -17.30 3.77
N ASN A 344 -36.92 -16.05 3.65
CA ASN A 344 -35.70 -15.58 4.33
C ASN A 344 -35.96 -14.70 5.57
N SER A 345 -37.11 -14.86 6.24
CA SER A 345 -37.45 -13.99 7.38
C SER A 345 -36.46 -14.10 8.56
N TYR A 346 -35.89 -15.29 8.82
CA TYR A 346 -34.89 -15.47 9.87
C TYR A 346 -33.56 -14.83 9.50
N ALA A 347 -33.13 -14.98 8.23
CA ALA A 347 -31.93 -14.34 7.71
C ALA A 347 -32.02 -12.80 7.83
N ALA A 348 -33.19 -12.21 7.54
CA ALA A 348 -33.40 -10.77 7.68
C ALA A 348 -33.32 -10.27 9.14
N THR A 349 -33.69 -11.10 10.12
CA THR A 349 -33.53 -10.77 11.55
C THR A 349 -32.07 -10.90 12.00
N ILE A 350 -31.35 -11.93 11.53
CA ILE A 350 -29.92 -12.08 11.80
C ILE A 350 -29.13 -10.92 11.19
N GLU A 351 -29.43 -10.54 9.93
CA GLU A 351 -28.83 -9.37 9.27
C GLU A 351 -29.08 -8.09 10.07
N TRP A 352 -30.29 -7.92 10.63
CA TRP A 352 -30.62 -6.76 11.46
C TRP A 352 -29.75 -6.72 12.73
N TYR A 353 -29.65 -7.82 13.47
CA TYR A 353 -28.80 -7.85 14.68
C TYR A 353 -27.32 -7.65 14.35
N TRP A 354 -26.85 -8.23 13.25
CA TRP A 354 -25.47 -8.06 12.79
C TRP A 354 -25.16 -6.59 12.49
N TRP A 355 -25.89 -5.97 11.57
CA TRP A 355 -25.59 -4.61 11.10
C TRP A 355 -26.02 -3.50 12.05
N CYS A 356 -27.17 -3.65 12.72
CA CYS A 356 -27.71 -2.58 13.57
C CYS A 356 -27.15 -2.63 15.00
N ARG A 357 -26.75 -3.79 15.52
CA ARG A 357 -26.31 -3.92 16.92
C ARG A 357 -24.86 -4.37 17.06
N LEU A 358 -24.51 -5.52 16.48
CA LEU A 358 -23.21 -6.14 16.71
C LEU A 358 -22.07 -5.37 16.04
N HIS A 359 -22.26 -4.95 14.79
CA HIS A 359 -21.23 -4.25 14.02
C HIS A 359 -20.80 -2.91 14.67
N PRO A 360 -21.71 -2.00 15.08
CA PRO A 360 -21.32 -0.80 15.82
C PRO A 360 -20.59 -1.11 17.14
N MET A 361 -21.06 -2.11 17.90
CA MET A 361 -20.42 -2.51 19.15
C MET A 361 -19.00 -3.05 18.91
N MET A 362 -18.82 -3.88 17.88
CA MET A 362 -17.51 -4.41 17.50
C MET A 362 -16.54 -3.28 17.13
N LEU A 363 -16.99 -2.27 16.37
CA LEU A 363 -16.18 -1.10 16.02
C LEU A 363 -15.80 -0.27 17.25
N GLN A 364 -16.70 -0.11 18.23
CA GLN A 364 -16.40 0.57 19.49
C GLN A 364 -15.36 -0.18 20.33
N VAL A 365 -15.52 -1.50 20.48
CA VAL A 365 -14.55 -2.34 21.18
C VAL A 365 -13.19 -2.28 20.50
N LEU A 366 -13.13 -2.39 19.17
CA LEU A 366 -11.89 -2.30 18.41
C LEU A 366 -11.24 -0.91 18.52
N SER A 367 -12.05 0.16 18.55
CA SER A 367 -11.57 1.52 18.80
C SER A 367 -10.90 1.66 20.17
N VAL A 368 -11.50 1.10 21.22
CA VAL A 368 -10.91 1.12 22.57
C VAL A 368 -9.61 0.32 22.61
N ILE A 369 -9.60 -0.89 22.03
CA ILE A 369 -8.40 -1.74 21.97
C ILE A 369 -7.26 -1.03 21.23
N THR A 370 -7.53 -0.48 20.03
CA THR A 370 -6.53 0.24 19.23
C THR A 370 -6.08 1.54 19.90
N GLY A 371 -6.96 2.22 20.63
CA GLY A 371 -6.62 3.41 21.42
C GLY A 371 -5.67 3.08 22.58
N VAL A 372 -5.95 2.00 23.32
CA VAL A 372 -5.06 1.50 24.38
C VAL A 372 -3.71 1.08 23.81
N LEU A 373 -3.70 0.34 22.70
CA LEU A 373 -2.46 -0.06 22.02
C LEU A 373 -1.64 1.17 21.59
N SER A 374 -2.31 2.23 21.12
CA SER A 374 -1.65 3.46 20.71
C SER A 374 -0.97 4.17 21.88
N VAL A 375 -1.63 4.23 23.04
CA VAL A 375 -1.02 4.75 24.27
C VAL A 375 0.16 3.88 24.72
N ILE A 376 0.03 2.55 24.64
CA ILE A 376 1.12 1.61 24.97
C ILE A 376 2.34 1.82 24.08
N ILE A 377 2.15 2.03 22.77
CA ILE A 377 3.24 2.27 21.82
C ILE A 377 3.96 3.58 22.17
N VAL A 378 3.21 4.69 22.30
CA VAL A 378 3.80 6.00 22.65
C VAL A 378 4.52 5.94 24.00
N TRP A 379 3.91 5.30 25.00
CA TRP A 379 4.53 5.11 26.31
C TRP A 379 5.83 4.32 26.19
N SER A 380 5.82 3.22 25.43
CA SER A 380 6.98 2.34 25.27
C SER A 380 8.14 3.04 24.56
N GLU A 381 7.87 3.91 23.58
CA GLU A 381 8.88 4.70 22.88
C GLU A 381 9.51 5.77 23.78
N ILE A 382 8.69 6.53 24.53
CA ILE A 382 9.18 7.57 25.44
C ILE A 382 10.02 6.95 26.57
N THR A 383 9.59 5.81 27.09
CA THR A 383 10.25 5.16 28.23
C THR A 383 11.41 4.25 27.84
N PHE A 384 11.59 3.95 26.54
CA PHE A 384 12.62 3.03 26.04
C PHE A 384 14.03 3.42 26.48
N PHE A 385 14.32 4.73 26.57
CA PHE A 385 15.64 5.24 26.94
C PHE A 385 16.00 5.00 28.41
N LYS A 386 15.02 4.74 29.29
CA LYS A 386 15.26 4.47 30.71
C LYS A 386 15.60 3.00 30.93
N LYS A 387 16.90 2.69 31.01
CA LYS A 387 17.40 1.32 31.23
C LYS A 387 17.05 0.76 32.62
N GLN A 388 16.98 1.61 33.65
CA GLN A 388 16.66 1.20 35.02
C GLN A 388 15.82 2.27 35.75
N PRO A 389 14.66 1.89 36.33
CA PRO A 389 13.88 0.68 36.05
C PRO A 389 13.40 0.62 34.59
N VAL A 390 13.23 -0.59 34.05
CA VAL A 390 12.66 -0.81 32.71
C VAL A 390 11.18 -0.45 32.75
N LEU A 391 10.81 0.67 32.15
CA LEU A 391 9.42 1.19 32.14
C LEU A 391 8.66 0.89 30.84
N SER A 392 9.37 0.51 29.78
CA SER A 392 8.77 0.17 28.49
C SER A 392 8.05 -1.19 28.58
N ILE A 393 6.78 -1.20 28.19
CA ILE A 393 5.91 -2.38 28.31
C ILE A 393 6.42 -3.51 27.41
N PHE A 394 6.83 -3.19 26.18
CA PHE A 394 7.41 -4.19 25.27
C PHE A 394 8.74 -4.73 25.79
N ALA A 395 9.61 -3.87 26.35
CA ALA A 395 10.87 -4.33 26.95
C ALA A 395 10.62 -5.25 28.17
N LEU A 396 9.60 -4.95 28.98
CA LEU A 396 9.19 -5.80 30.09
C LEU A 396 8.64 -7.14 29.60
N MET A 397 7.80 -7.16 28.56
CA MET A 397 7.33 -8.40 27.94
C MET A 397 8.48 -9.27 27.43
N VAL A 398 9.47 -8.69 26.77
CA VAL A 398 10.66 -9.41 26.28
C VAL A 398 11.51 -9.92 27.44
N ASN A 399 11.71 -9.13 28.49
CA ASN A 399 12.47 -9.56 29.67
C ASN A 399 11.79 -10.70 30.43
N VAL A 400 10.47 -10.64 30.62
CA VAL A 400 9.68 -11.72 31.23
C VAL A 400 9.72 -12.98 30.36
N ALA A 401 9.62 -12.84 29.04
CA ALA A 401 9.75 -13.97 28.13
C ALA A 401 11.15 -14.59 28.17
N LYS A 402 12.21 -13.78 28.31
CA LYS A 402 13.59 -14.24 28.52
C LYS A 402 13.73 -15.00 29.85
N GLN A 403 13.11 -14.52 30.93
CA GLN A 403 13.16 -15.17 32.25
C GLN A 403 12.45 -16.52 32.26
N ASN A 404 11.34 -16.66 31.53
CA ASN A 404 10.57 -17.89 31.48
C ASN A 404 11.07 -18.89 30.40
N ASN A 405 12.18 -18.61 29.71
CA ASN A 405 12.73 -19.38 28.58
C ASN A 405 11.73 -19.69 27.43
N ASN A 406 10.56 -19.06 27.43
CA ASN A 406 9.47 -19.34 26.51
C ASN A 406 9.55 -18.40 25.28
N TYR A 407 10.56 -18.60 24.44
CA TYR A 407 10.71 -17.83 23.20
C TYR A 407 9.56 -18.06 22.20
N VAL A 408 8.84 -19.19 22.32
CA VAL A 408 7.62 -19.49 21.57
C VAL A 408 6.48 -18.52 21.91
N LEU A 409 6.40 -18.06 23.17
CA LEU A 409 5.38 -17.10 23.61
C LEU A 409 5.53 -15.74 22.91
N ILE A 410 6.77 -15.34 22.60
CA ILE A 410 7.06 -14.10 21.85
C ILE A 410 6.51 -14.22 20.42
N GLN A 411 6.73 -15.36 19.76
CA GLN A 411 6.26 -15.61 18.40
C GLN A 411 4.73 -15.68 18.33
N VAL A 412 4.10 -16.44 19.22
CA VAL A 412 2.63 -16.63 19.24
C VAL A 412 1.91 -15.33 19.60
N LYS A 413 2.35 -14.61 20.65
CA LYS A 413 1.70 -13.36 21.05
C LYS A 413 1.83 -12.27 20.00
N HIS A 414 2.97 -12.18 19.31
CA HIS A 414 3.15 -11.20 18.24
C HIS A 414 2.23 -11.49 17.05
N ILE A 415 2.09 -12.75 16.65
CA ILE A 415 1.18 -13.15 15.57
C ILE A 415 -0.28 -12.84 15.94
N THR A 416 -0.72 -13.14 17.16
CA THR A 416 -2.10 -12.86 17.62
C THR A 416 -2.39 -11.39 17.92
N THR A 417 -1.38 -10.53 18.02
CA THR A 417 -1.57 -9.08 18.22
C THR A 417 -1.63 -8.32 16.89
N PHE A 418 -1.09 -8.92 15.82
CA PHE A 418 -1.06 -8.33 14.47
C PHE A 418 -2.13 -8.87 13.52
N ILE A 419 -2.71 -10.05 13.80
CA ILE A 419 -3.96 -10.54 13.20
C ILE A 419 -5.13 -9.97 13.99
#